data_AF-A0A426QX81-F1
#
_entry.id   AF-A0A426QX81-F1
#
_cell.length_a   1.000
_cell.length_b   1.000
_cell.length_c   1.000
_cell.angle_alpha   90.00
_cell.angle_beta   90.00
_cell.angle_gamma   90.00
#
_symmetry.space_group_name_H-M   'P 1'
#
loop_
_entity.id
_entity.type
_entity.pdbx_description
1 polymer ?
#
loop_
_entity_poly.entity_id
_entity_poly.type
_entity_poly.pdbx_seq_one_letter_code
_entity_poly.pdbx_strand_id
1 'polypeptide(L)'
;MGQDFGYPGGSEGRKIYACQGGIIQYIGAATGFGQWIVIDHPTEAGSGTTVYGHMWDAFATGLKRGQWVDAGQHIGYVGANGQATGPHLHLEVHPSIWLPGSQIDPLPWLAGALWPGDSVPAAAQPDESALWDDVLEQFLGPR
;
A
#
# COMPACT_ATOMS: atom_id res chain seq x y z
N MET A 1 13.65 -4.33 -7.33
CA MET A 1 12.95 -3.59 -8.40
C MET A 1 11.87 -2.85 -7.66
N GLY A 2 11.71 -1.57 -7.90
CA GLY A 2 10.84 -0.69 -7.11
C GLY A 2 11.09 0.73 -7.58
N GLN A 3 10.26 1.66 -7.15
CA GLN A 3 10.42 3.07 -7.50
C GLN A 3 10.91 3.85 -6.29
N ASP A 4 11.99 4.60 -6.49
CA ASP A 4 12.52 5.53 -5.50
C ASP A 4 11.89 6.90 -5.69
N PHE A 5 11.41 7.49 -4.59
CA PHE A 5 10.82 8.81 -4.54
C PHE A 5 11.63 9.73 -3.64
N GLY A 6 12.11 10.82 -4.23
CA GLY A 6 12.71 11.94 -3.52
C GLY A 6 11.79 13.16 -3.52
N TYR A 7 12.12 14.17 -2.70
CA TYR A 7 11.42 15.45 -2.70
C TYR A 7 12.39 16.62 -2.99
N PRO A 8 12.04 17.58 -3.87
CA PRO A 8 12.83 18.78 -4.12
C PRO A 8 13.09 19.59 -2.83
N GLY A 9 14.35 19.70 -2.42
CA GLY A 9 14.73 20.34 -1.15
C GLY A 9 14.97 19.36 0.02
N GLY A 10 14.95 18.04 -0.25
CA GLY A 10 15.40 16.98 0.67
C GLY A 10 14.26 16.12 1.22
N SER A 11 14.41 14.80 1.23
CA SER A 11 13.31 13.89 1.62
C SER A 11 13.30 13.52 3.11
N GLU A 12 14.40 13.78 3.82
CA GLU A 12 14.63 13.30 5.18
C GLU A 12 13.53 13.71 6.16
N GLY A 13 13.04 12.74 6.95
CA GLY A 13 12.03 12.94 7.97
C GLY A 13 10.63 13.27 7.43
N ARG A 14 10.43 13.32 6.10
CA ARG A 14 9.09 13.51 5.53
C ARG A 14 8.20 12.33 5.87
N LYS A 15 6.91 12.59 6.07
CA LYS A 15 5.91 11.57 6.38
C LYS A 15 5.68 10.64 5.18
N ILE A 16 5.60 9.35 5.46
CA ILE A 16 5.19 8.30 4.52
C ILE A 16 3.75 7.92 4.88
N TYR A 17 2.89 7.81 3.87
CA TYR A 17 1.49 7.44 4.04
C TYR A 17 1.21 6.14 3.29
N ALA A 18 0.29 5.32 3.80
CA ALA A 18 -0.15 4.11 3.11
C ALA A 18 -0.83 4.49 1.78
N CYS A 19 -0.35 3.95 0.66
CA CYS A 19 -0.95 4.19 -0.65
C CYS A 19 -2.38 3.61 -0.74
N GLN A 20 -2.66 2.55 0.01
CA GLN A 20 -3.96 1.90 0.07
C GLN A 20 -4.18 1.26 1.44
N GLY A 21 -5.44 1.10 1.84
CA GLY A 21 -5.80 0.46 3.10
C GLY A 21 -5.53 -1.04 3.10
N GLY A 22 -5.21 -1.60 4.27
CA GLY A 22 -4.90 -3.01 4.40
C GLY A 22 -4.28 -3.39 5.74
N ILE A 23 -3.83 -4.64 5.85
CA ILE A 23 -3.23 -5.20 7.05
C ILE A 23 -1.70 -5.12 6.97
N ILE A 24 -1.06 -4.62 8.02
CA ILE A 24 0.39 -4.65 8.16
C ILE A 24 0.86 -6.11 8.31
N GLN A 25 1.50 -6.66 7.28
CA GLN A 25 2.09 -8.01 7.33
C GLN A 25 3.48 -8.01 7.96
N TYR A 26 4.28 -6.97 7.68
CA TYR A 26 5.61 -6.79 8.24
C TYR A 26 5.84 -5.33 8.63
N ILE A 27 6.56 -5.13 9.72
CA ILE A 27 7.02 -3.83 10.23
C ILE A 27 8.31 -4.05 10.99
N GLY A 28 9.35 -3.24 10.73
CA GLY A 28 10.63 -3.33 11.42
C GLY A 28 11.83 -3.53 10.50
N ALA A 29 12.88 -4.19 11.00
CA ALA A 29 14.13 -4.34 10.26
C ALA A 29 14.01 -5.38 9.13
N ALA A 30 14.58 -5.08 7.96
CA ALA A 30 14.69 -6.00 6.82
C ALA A 30 16.01 -5.79 6.06
N THR A 31 16.63 -6.89 5.67
CA THR A 31 17.86 -6.88 4.87
C THR A 31 17.61 -6.15 3.54
N GLY A 32 18.52 -5.23 3.18
CA GLY A 32 18.38 -4.38 2.00
C GLY A 32 17.58 -3.10 2.27
N PHE A 33 16.40 -3.21 2.89
CA PHE A 33 15.50 -2.08 3.11
C PHE A 33 15.80 -1.25 4.36
N GLY A 34 16.60 -1.76 5.31
CA GLY A 34 16.78 -1.09 6.59
C GLY A 34 15.54 -1.27 7.45
N GLN A 35 14.73 -0.22 7.60
CA GLN A 35 13.37 -0.33 8.18
C GLN A 35 12.33 -0.31 7.06
N TRP A 36 11.32 -1.16 7.20
CA TRP A 36 10.25 -1.27 6.23
C TRP A 36 8.88 -1.48 6.85
N ILE A 37 7.85 -1.25 6.06
CA ILE A 37 6.48 -1.70 6.29
C ILE A 37 5.99 -2.42 5.03
N VAL A 38 5.26 -3.51 5.22
CA VAL A 38 4.57 -4.25 4.15
C VAL A 38 3.09 -4.30 4.49
N ILE A 39 2.24 -3.81 3.58
CA ILE A 39 0.78 -3.74 3.76
C ILE A 39 0.13 -4.64 2.71
N ASP A 40 -0.63 -5.62 3.17
CA ASP A 40 -1.45 -6.52 2.35
C ASP A 40 -2.87 -5.97 2.21
N HIS A 41 -3.29 -5.81 0.96
CA HIS A 41 -4.54 -5.15 0.60
C HIS A 41 -5.62 -6.19 0.35
N PRO A 42 -6.85 -5.95 0.82
CA PRO A 42 -7.90 -6.94 0.68
C PRO A 42 -8.42 -7.00 -0.77
N THR A 43 -9.11 -8.08 -1.10
CA THR A 43 -9.58 -8.35 -2.47
C THR A 43 -10.54 -7.28 -2.96
N GLU A 44 -11.44 -6.81 -2.11
CA GLU A 44 -12.38 -5.73 -2.41
C GLU A 44 -11.71 -4.40 -2.76
N ALA A 45 -10.43 -4.22 -2.38
CA ALA A 45 -9.63 -3.05 -2.73
C ALA A 45 -8.68 -3.30 -3.92
N GLY A 46 -8.81 -4.43 -4.63
CA GLY A 46 -7.95 -4.76 -5.77
C GLY A 46 -6.81 -5.75 -5.47
N SER A 47 -6.74 -6.29 -4.24
CA SER A 47 -5.68 -7.19 -3.77
C SER A 47 -4.26 -6.59 -3.88
N GLY A 48 -3.26 -7.38 -3.52
CA GLY A 48 -1.86 -7.03 -3.70
C GLY A 48 -1.20 -6.58 -2.41
N THR A 49 0.09 -6.29 -2.48
CA THR A 49 0.89 -5.83 -1.35
C THR A 49 1.72 -4.62 -1.74
N THR A 50 1.81 -3.62 -0.86
CA THR A 50 2.75 -2.50 -0.98
C THR A 50 3.88 -2.61 0.04
N VAL A 51 5.09 -2.23 -0.38
CA VAL A 51 6.30 -2.23 0.46
C VAL A 51 6.87 -0.83 0.52
N TYR A 52 7.16 -0.35 1.74
CA TYR A 52 7.75 0.96 2.00
C TYR A 52 9.10 0.75 2.69
N GLY A 53 10.20 1.11 2.04
CA GLY A 53 11.56 0.87 2.52
C GLY A 53 12.34 2.13 2.91
N HIS A 54 13.55 1.91 3.43
CA HIS A 54 14.51 2.94 3.86
C HIS A 54 13.97 3.91 4.90
N MET A 55 13.01 3.47 5.70
CA MET A 55 12.40 4.31 6.75
C MET A 55 13.41 4.60 7.87
N TRP A 56 13.20 5.67 8.63
CA TRP A 56 13.89 5.85 9.92
C TRP A 56 13.51 4.74 10.91
N ASP A 57 14.30 4.58 11.98
CA ASP A 57 13.97 3.73 13.14
C ASP A 57 12.84 4.32 14.02
N ALA A 58 11.87 4.97 13.38
CA ALA A 58 10.69 5.58 13.98
C ALA A 58 9.48 5.38 13.05
N PHE A 59 8.54 4.55 13.48
CA PHE A 59 7.25 4.37 12.83
C PHE A 59 6.21 5.33 13.42
N ALA A 60 5.07 5.48 12.74
CA ALA A 60 3.94 6.17 13.35
C ALA A 60 3.47 5.42 14.62
N THR A 61 2.99 6.17 15.62
CA THR A 61 2.65 5.62 16.93
C THR A 61 1.56 4.55 16.85
N GLY A 62 1.77 3.46 17.55
CA GLY A 62 0.77 2.40 17.74
C GLY A 62 0.73 1.35 16.62
N LEU A 63 1.49 1.52 15.53
CA LEU A 63 1.54 0.54 14.45
C LEU A 63 2.24 -0.76 14.86
N LYS A 64 1.63 -1.88 14.48
CA LYS A 64 2.17 -3.22 14.68
C LYS A 64 1.65 -4.18 13.62
N ARG A 65 2.34 -5.31 13.46
CA ARG A 65 1.89 -6.41 12.60
C ARG A 65 0.45 -6.85 12.96
N GLY A 66 -0.35 -7.13 11.93
CA GLY A 66 -1.76 -7.53 12.04
C GLY A 66 -2.73 -6.37 12.23
N GLN A 67 -2.24 -5.13 12.33
CA GLN A 67 -3.09 -3.97 12.42
C GLN A 67 -3.55 -3.50 11.03
N TRP A 68 -4.80 -3.07 10.96
CA TRP A 68 -5.34 -2.37 9.80
C TRP A 68 -4.84 -0.92 9.74
N VAL A 69 -4.48 -0.47 8.54
CA VAL A 69 -4.24 0.93 8.22
C VAL A 69 -5.13 1.38 7.08
N ASP A 70 -5.59 2.62 7.15
CA ASP A 70 -6.40 3.22 6.09
C ASP A 70 -5.55 3.78 4.97
N ALA A 71 -6.12 3.90 3.77
CA ALA A 71 -5.49 4.63 2.68
C ALA A 71 -5.22 6.08 3.12
N GLY A 72 -4.01 6.58 2.86
CA GLY A 72 -3.58 7.90 3.31
C GLY A 72 -3.23 8.00 4.80
N GLN A 73 -3.29 6.91 5.57
CA GLN A 73 -2.84 6.91 6.97
C GLN A 73 -1.33 7.10 7.05
N HIS A 74 -0.87 7.94 7.98
CA HIS A 74 0.56 8.13 8.27
C HIS A 74 1.16 6.86 8.88
N ILE A 75 2.22 6.32 8.27
CA ILE A 75 2.85 5.05 8.67
C ILE A 75 4.30 5.17 9.16
N GLY A 76 5.00 6.24 8.81
CA GLY A 76 6.35 6.50 9.33
C GLY A 76 7.03 7.65 8.62
N TYR A 77 8.36 7.62 8.57
CA TYR A 77 9.16 8.73 8.07
C TYR A 77 10.25 8.26 7.13
N VAL A 78 10.48 9.03 6.07
CA VAL A 78 11.58 8.82 5.11
C VAL A 78 12.91 8.93 5.85
N GLY A 79 13.70 7.87 5.80
CA GLY A 79 15.06 7.82 6.31
C GLY A 79 16.05 7.47 5.20
N ALA A 80 17.19 6.92 5.61
CA ALA A 80 18.22 6.39 4.72
C ALA A 80 18.79 5.06 5.24
N ASN A 81 17.96 4.28 5.96
CA ASN A 81 18.40 3.03 6.57
C ASN A 81 18.59 1.93 5.50
N GLY A 82 19.47 0.96 5.78
CA GLY A 82 19.72 -0.16 4.88
C GLY A 82 20.63 0.23 3.71
N GLN A 83 20.38 -0.35 2.54
CA GLN A 83 21.15 -0.12 1.32
C GLN A 83 20.63 1.13 0.58
N ALA A 84 20.82 2.31 1.17
CA ALA A 84 20.40 3.59 0.60
C ALA A 84 21.60 4.54 0.43
N THR A 85 21.62 5.31 -0.65
CA THR A 85 22.68 6.32 -0.93
C THR A 85 22.35 7.70 -0.36
N GLY A 86 21.13 7.90 0.13
CA GLY A 86 20.65 9.12 0.77
C GLY A 86 19.15 9.02 1.08
N PRO A 87 18.54 10.05 1.71
CA PRO A 87 17.14 9.97 2.12
C PRO A 87 16.15 9.93 0.96
N HIS A 88 15.39 8.83 0.86
CA HIS A 88 14.33 8.61 -0.13
C HIS A 88 13.34 7.54 0.35
N LEU A 89 12.16 7.51 -0.25
CA LEU A 89 11.21 6.40 -0.09
C LEU A 89 11.46 5.39 -1.22
N HIS A 90 11.73 4.14 -0.88
CA HIS A 90 11.64 3.04 -1.83
C HIS A 90 10.25 2.39 -1.74
N LEU A 91 9.52 2.36 -2.84
CA LEU A 91 8.19 1.76 -2.95
C LEU A 91 8.22 0.54 -3.87
N GLU A 92 7.71 -0.59 -3.41
CA GLU A 92 7.39 -1.74 -4.26
C GLU A 92 5.88 -1.99 -4.26
N VAL A 93 5.35 -2.44 -5.39
CA VAL A 93 3.96 -2.91 -5.56
C VAL A 93 4.02 -4.35 -6.04
N HIS A 94 3.36 -5.25 -5.34
CA HIS A 94 3.24 -6.66 -5.70
C HIS A 94 1.77 -6.96 -6.02
N PRO A 95 1.47 -7.59 -7.16
CA PRO A 95 0.08 -7.83 -7.59
C PRO A 95 -0.64 -8.92 -6.79
N SER A 96 0.07 -9.62 -5.89
CA SER A 96 -0.51 -10.64 -5.01
C SER A 96 0.09 -10.53 -3.60
N ILE A 97 0.84 -11.53 -3.15
CA ILE A 97 1.60 -11.45 -1.91
C ILE A 97 2.98 -10.84 -2.16
N TRP A 98 3.60 -10.33 -1.10
CA TRP A 98 5.01 -9.99 -1.11
C TRP A 98 5.85 -11.25 -1.39
N LEU A 99 6.53 -11.26 -2.53
CA LEU A 99 7.51 -12.27 -2.93
C LEU A 99 8.66 -11.58 -3.66
N PRO A 100 9.92 -11.90 -3.35
CA PRO A 100 11.05 -11.32 -4.07
C PRO A 100 10.95 -11.56 -5.58
N GLY A 101 10.93 -10.47 -6.36
CA GLY A 101 10.89 -10.51 -7.81
C GLY A 101 9.49 -10.48 -8.42
N SER A 102 8.42 -10.51 -7.62
CA SER A 102 7.04 -10.42 -8.13
C SER A 102 6.54 -8.99 -8.35
N GLN A 103 7.32 -8.00 -7.92
CA GLN A 103 6.97 -6.59 -8.03
C GLN A 103 6.77 -6.09 -9.47
N ILE A 104 5.81 -5.18 -9.63
CA ILE A 104 5.50 -4.46 -10.88
C ILE A 104 5.95 -3.00 -10.77
N ASP A 105 5.93 -2.27 -11.90
CA ASP A 105 6.17 -0.82 -11.90
C ASP A 105 5.08 -0.11 -11.05
N PRO A 106 5.46 0.62 -9.98
CA PRO A 106 4.50 1.36 -9.16
C PRO A 106 3.81 2.52 -9.89
N LEU A 107 4.43 3.11 -10.92
CA LEU A 107 3.92 4.36 -11.51
C LEU A 107 2.55 4.20 -12.20
N PRO A 108 2.30 3.18 -13.04
CA PRO A 108 0.97 2.92 -13.56
C PRO A 108 -0.05 2.55 -12.47
N TRP A 109 0.38 1.87 -11.41
CA TRP A 109 -0.50 1.50 -10.30
C TRP A 109 -0.93 2.71 -9.46
N LEU A 110 -0.04 3.70 -9.31
CA LEU A 110 -0.33 4.98 -8.64
C LEU A 110 -1.09 5.97 -9.53
N ALA A 111 -1.38 5.65 -10.79
CA ALA A 111 -2.06 6.58 -11.68
C ALA A 111 -3.46 6.92 -11.16
N GLY A 112 -3.71 8.20 -10.89
CA GLY A 112 -4.98 8.66 -10.33
C GLY A 112 -5.10 8.49 -8.80
N ALA A 113 -4.01 8.09 -8.12
CA ALA A 113 -3.97 8.07 -6.66
C ALA A 113 -4.19 9.47 -6.08
N LEU A 114 -4.92 9.51 -4.97
CA LEU A 114 -5.25 10.74 -4.25
C LEU A 114 -4.13 11.11 -3.27
N TRP A 115 -4.00 12.40 -2.96
CA TRP A 115 -3.13 12.84 -1.88
C TRP A 115 -3.81 12.65 -0.52
N PRO A 116 -3.04 12.43 0.56
CA PRO A 116 -3.61 12.40 1.90
C PRO A 116 -4.41 13.67 2.20
N GLY A 117 -5.71 13.50 2.49
CA GLY A 117 -6.66 14.60 2.75
C GLY A 117 -7.55 14.97 1.57
N ASP A 118 -7.27 14.46 0.37
CA ASP A 118 -8.20 14.57 -0.76
C ASP A 118 -9.44 13.69 -0.51
N SER A 119 -10.60 14.17 -0.95
CA SER A 119 -11.86 13.42 -0.84
C SER A 119 -11.91 12.28 -1.85
N VAL A 120 -12.20 11.06 -1.39
CA VAL A 120 -12.50 9.94 -2.29
C VAL A 120 -13.80 10.24 -3.02
N PRO A 121 -13.83 10.21 -4.36
CA PRO A 121 -15.09 10.28 -5.11
C PRO A 121 -16.00 9.16 -4.64
N ALA A 122 -17.27 9.44 -4.37
CA ALA A 122 -18.21 8.39 -3.99
C ALA A 122 -18.19 7.28 -5.05
N ALA A 123 -17.68 6.10 -4.69
CA ALA A 123 -17.75 4.94 -5.57
C ALA A 123 -19.23 4.61 -5.77
N ALA A 124 -19.66 4.45 -7.02
CA ALA A 124 -20.98 3.91 -7.29
C ALA A 124 -21.02 2.50 -6.71
N GLN A 125 -21.83 2.30 -5.68
CA GLN A 125 -22.09 0.96 -5.15
C GLN A 125 -22.80 0.18 -6.27
N PRO A 126 -22.29 -0.98 -6.70
CA PRO A 126 -23.02 -1.80 -7.64
C PRO A 126 -24.34 -2.22 -6.99
N ASP A 127 -25.39 -2.35 -7.80
CA ASP A 127 -26.65 -2.90 -7.33
C ASP A 127 -26.45 -4.40 -7.06
N GLU A 128 -26.19 -4.73 -5.79
CA GLU A 128 -25.99 -6.11 -5.35
C GLU A 128 -27.21 -6.98 -5.61
N SER A 129 -28.42 -6.41 -5.67
CA SER A 129 -29.64 -7.19 -5.90
C SER A 129 -29.70 -7.78 -7.30
N ALA A 130 -29.29 -7.00 -8.31
CA ALA A 130 -29.17 -7.47 -9.69
C ALA A 130 -28.09 -8.56 -9.83
N LEU A 131 -26.96 -8.39 -9.13
CA LEU A 131 -25.89 -9.39 -9.07
C LEU A 131 -26.37 -10.72 -8.45
N TRP A 132 -27.15 -10.66 -7.37
CA TRP A 132 -27.67 -11.86 -6.72
C TRP A 132 -28.77 -12.54 -7.54
N ASP A 133 -29.60 -11.81 -8.27
CA ASP A 133 -30.58 -12.41 -9.17
C ASP A 133 -29.91 -13.18 -10.32
N ASP A 134 -28.86 -12.62 -10.94
CA ASP A 134 -28.07 -13.30 -11.98
C ASP A 134 -27.39 -14.58 -11.44
N VAL A 135 -26.79 -14.50 -10.24
CA VAL A 135 -26.17 -15.66 -9.59
C VAL A 135 -27.23 -16.71 -9.27
N LEU A 136 -28.38 -16.32 -8.73
CA LEU A 136 -29.44 -17.26 -8.38
C LEU A 136 -30.05 -17.90 -9.62
N GLU A 137 -30.23 -17.18 -10.72
CA GLU A 137 -30.68 -17.76 -12.00
C GLU A 137 -29.66 -18.77 -12.55
N GLN A 138 -28.36 -18.47 -12.46
CA GLN A 138 -27.32 -19.40 -12.89
C GLN A 138 -27.31 -20.70 -12.09
N PHE A 139 -27.54 -20.63 -10.77
CA PHE A 139 -27.52 -21.80 -9.89
C PHE A 139 -28.85 -22.58 -9.85
N LEU A 140 -29.98 -21.88 -9.95
CA LEU A 140 -31.31 -22.46 -9.72
C LEU A 140 -32.15 -22.55 -11.00
N GLY A 141 -31.70 -21.96 -12.10
CA GLY A 141 -32.47 -21.79 -13.33
C GLY A 141 -33.43 -20.60 -13.27
N PRO A 142 -34.12 -20.29 -14.39
CA PRO A 142 -35.10 -19.22 -14.44
C PRO A 142 -36.26 -19.50 -13.46
N ARG A 143 -36.66 -18.48 -12.71
CA ARG A 143 -37.83 -18.53 -11.81
C ARG A 143 -39.14 -18.57 -12.59
#